data_AF-A0A4R4TEE0-F1
#
_entry.id   AF-A0A4R4TEE0-F1
#
_cell.length_a   1.000
_cell.length_b   1.000
_cell.length_c   1.000
_cell.angle_alpha   90.00
_cell.angle_beta   90.00
_cell.angle_gamma   90.00
#
_symmetry.space_group_name_H-M   'P 1'
#
loop_
_entity.id
_entity.type
_entity.pdbx_description
1 polymer ?
#
loop_
_entity_poly.entity_id
_entity_poly.type
_entity_poly.pdbx_seq_one_letter_code
_entity_poly.pdbx_strand_id
1 'polypeptide(L)' 'MSASPAAEMPSAEEIVAMQDLGDRDRARHEIDRAPDAEARRRVLRRWWSCGRLSQRADRAEQYARAAFGEGPWRRVGDAA' A
#
# COMPACT_ATOMS: atom_id res chain seq x y z
N MET A 1 10.57 -27.80 -11.32
CA MET A 1 9.61 -26.87 -10.70
C MET A 1 10.38 -26.02 -9.71
N SER A 2 10.87 -24.85 -10.15
CA SER A 2 11.59 -23.94 -9.26
C SER A 2 10.56 -23.18 -8.45
N ALA A 3 10.55 -23.40 -7.13
CA ALA A 3 9.82 -22.55 -6.22
C ALA A 3 10.32 -21.12 -6.42
N SER A 4 9.47 -20.21 -6.89
CA SER A 4 9.76 -18.78 -6.84
C SER A 4 10.22 -18.45 -5.42
N PRO A 5 11.32 -17.69 -5.23
CA PRO A 5 11.67 -17.24 -3.90
C PRO A 5 10.44 -16.53 -3.36
N ALA A 6 9.88 -17.02 -2.25
CA ALA A 6 8.81 -16.33 -1.57
C ALA A 6 9.38 -14.94 -1.29
N ALA A 7 8.94 -13.94 -2.07
CA ALA A 7 9.53 -12.62 -2.05
C ALA A 7 9.53 -12.14 -0.60
N GLU A 8 10.74 -12.06 -0.03
CA GLU A 8 10.92 -11.68 1.36
C GLU A 8 10.24 -10.32 1.55
N MET A 9 9.45 -10.19 2.61
CA MET A 9 8.67 -8.97 2.83
C MET A 9 9.62 -7.77 2.83
N PRO A 10 9.35 -6.70 2.07
CA PRO A 10 10.25 -5.56 1.99
C PRO A 10 10.50 -4.95 3.38
N SER A 11 11.62 -4.25 3.51
CA SER A 11 11.95 -3.51 4.72
C SER A 11 10.87 -2.46 5.05
N ALA A 12 10.85 -2.02 6.31
CA ALA A 12 9.94 -0.97 6.74
C ALA A 12 10.14 0.33 5.93
N GLU A 13 11.37 0.68 5.59
CA GLU A 13 11.70 1.86 4.79
C GLU A 13 11.16 1.74 3.37
N GLU A 14 11.33 0.58 2.72
CA GLU A 14 10.76 0.32 1.40
C GLU A 14 9.23 0.36 1.44
N ILE A 15 8.61 -0.25 2.45
CA ILE A 15 7.15 -0.20 2.63
C ILE A 15 6.67 1.24 2.78
N VAL A 16 7.39 2.10 3.52
CA VAL A 16 7.04 3.52 3.64
C VAL A 16 7.25 4.26 2.31
N ALA A 17 8.35 4.00 1.59
CA ALA A 17 8.64 4.65 0.31
C ALA A 17 7.59 4.33 -0.76
N MET A 18 6.99 3.14 -0.72
CA MET A 18 5.91 2.68 -1.59
C MET A 18 4.56 3.39 -1.37
N GLN A 19 4.40 4.15 -0.28
CA GLN A 19 3.13 4.84 0.01
C GLN A 19 3.03 6.19 -0.69
N ASP A 20 1.78 6.62 -0.92
CA ASP A 20 1.43 7.98 -1.30
C ASP A 20 2.02 8.98 -0.28
N LEU A 21 2.42 10.18 -0.74
CA LEU A 21 3.10 11.18 0.11
C LEU A 21 2.33 11.50 1.39
N GLY A 22 0.99 11.57 1.33
CA GLY A 22 0.13 11.85 2.49
C GLY A 22 0.06 10.73 3.53
N ASP A 23 0.46 9.51 3.17
CA ASP A 23 0.36 8.32 4.04
C ASP A 23 1.71 7.91 4.64
N ARG A 24 2.84 8.46 4.16
CA ARG A 24 4.18 8.06 4.59
C ARG A 24 4.44 8.28 6.08
N ASP A 25 4.05 9.43 6.62
CA ASP A 25 4.27 9.76 8.03
C ASP A 25 3.39 8.91 8.94
N ARG A 26 2.15 8.65 8.52
CA ARG A 26 1.24 7.75 9.22
C ARG A 26 1.77 6.32 9.23
N ALA A 27 2.24 5.82 8.09
CA ALA A 27 2.83 4.49 7.98
C ALA A 27 4.03 4.33 8.93
N ARG A 28 4.92 5.33 8.96
CA ARG A 28 6.07 5.34 9.87
C ARG A 28 5.66 5.34 11.32
N HIS A 29 4.73 6.21 11.68
CA HIS A 29 4.21 6.31 13.04
C HIS A 29 3.58 4.99 13.53
N GLU A 30 2.74 4.35 12.70
CA GLU A 30 2.12 3.08 13.07
C GLU A 30 3.14 1.93 13.20
N ILE A 31 4.20 1.93 12.36
CA ILE A 31 5.29 0.94 12.45
C ILE A 31 6.11 1.13 13.74
N ASP A 32 6.46 2.37 14.07
CA ASP A 32 7.30 2.70 15.22
C ASP A 32 6.58 2.50 16.56
N ARG A 33 5.25 2.66 16.58
CA ARG A 33 4.43 2.49 17.79
C ARG A 33 3.87 1.08 17.99
N ALA A 34 4.23 0.13 17.12
CA ALA A 34 3.78 -1.24 17.30
C ALA A 34 4.28 -1.81 18.65
N PRO A 35 3.39 -2.35 19.50
CA PRO A 35 3.74 -2.73 20.88
C PRO A 35 4.66 -3.95 20.96
N ASP A 36 4.69 -4.78 19.93
CA ASP A 36 5.49 -6.01 19.87
C ASP A 36 5.82 -6.39 18.42
N ALA A 37 6.65 -7.43 18.27
CA ALA A 37 7.11 -7.90 16.96
C ALA A 37 5.98 -8.44 16.07
N GLU A 38 4.93 -9.03 16.65
CA GLU A 38 3.82 -9.57 15.89
C GLU A 38 2.87 -8.47 15.40
N ALA A 39 2.55 -7.51 16.27
CA ALA A 39 1.84 -6.30 15.91
C ALA A 39 2.59 -5.54 14.81
N ARG A 40 3.92 -5.42 14.93
CA ARG A 40 4.76 -4.78 13.91
C ARG A 40 4.67 -5.51 12.57
N ARG A 41 4.72 -6.84 12.56
CA ARG A 41 4.52 -7.65 11.34
C ARG A 41 3.13 -7.44 10.72
N ARG A 42 2.07 -7.31 11.53
CA ARG A 42 0.71 -7.03 11.04
C ARG A 42 0.62 -5.64 10.40
N VAL A 43 1.20 -4.62 11.04
CA VAL A 43 1.28 -3.25 10.51
C VAL A 43 2.04 -3.23 9.19
N LEU A 44 3.22 -3.87 9.13
CA LEU A 44 4.02 -3.96 7.89
C LEU A 44 3.24 -4.64 6.76
N ARG A 45 2.56 -5.77 7.02
CA ARG A 45 1.75 -6.45 6.00
C ARG A 45 0.61 -5.58 5.47
N ARG A 46 -0.06 -4.83 6.36
CA ARG A 46 -1.13 -3.90 6.00
C ARG A 46 -0.60 -2.81 5.07
N TRP A 47 0.46 -2.10 5.48
CA TRP A 47 1.04 -1.04 4.69
C TRP A 47 1.68 -1.53 3.39
N TRP A 48 2.27 -2.73 3.38
CA TRP A 48 2.74 -3.35 2.15
C TRP A 48 1.60 -3.58 1.16
N SER A 49 0.45 -4.05 1.63
CA SER A 49 -0.76 -4.22 0.81
C SER A 49 -1.26 -2.88 0.26
N CYS A 50 -1.31 -1.83 1.10
CA CYS A 50 -1.65 -0.47 0.69
C CYS A 50 -0.69 0.08 -0.37
N GLY A 51 0.62 -0.09 -0.18
CA GLY A 51 1.64 0.37 -1.12
C GLY A 51 1.55 -0.34 -2.47
N ARG A 52 1.25 -1.63 -2.48
CA ARG A 52 0.99 -2.39 -3.71
C ARG A 52 -0.26 -1.93 -4.45
N LEU A 53 -1.33 -1.60 -3.71
CA LEU A 53 -2.53 -1.01 -4.32
C LEU A 53 -2.24 0.38 -4.88
N SER A 54 -1.34 1.13 -4.23
CA SER A 54 -0.98 2.47 -4.65
C SER A 54 -0.18 2.53 -5.94
N GLN A 55 0.62 1.51 -6.21
CA GLN A 55 1.43 1.39 -7.41
C GLN A 55 0.71 0.73 -8.60
N ARG A 56 -0.59 0.41 -8.49
CA ARG A 56 -1.33 -0.13 -9.64
C ARG A 56 -1.37 0.93 -10.75
N ALA A 57 -0.87 0.57 -11.93
CA ALA A 57 -0.69 1.47 -13.07
C ALA A 57 -1.95 2.29 -13.41
N ASP A 58 -3.12 1.66 -13.29
CA ASP A 58 -4.40 2.31 -13.64
C ASP A 58 -4.90 3.28 -12.56
N ARG A 59 -4.27 3.35 -11.38
CA ARG A 59 -4.76 4.17 -10.26
C ARG A 59 -4.63 5.67 -10.56
N ALA A 60 -3.50 6.10 -11.11
CA ALA A 60 -3.29 7.49 -11.50
C ALA A 60 -4.25 7.92 -12.62
N GLU A 61 -4.47 7.04 -13.61
CA GLU A 61 -5.39 7.29 -14.72
C GLU A 61 -6.86 7.29 -14.26
N GLN A 62 -7.24 6.41 -13.34
CA GLN A 62 -8.56 6.40 -12.72
C GLN A 62 -8.82 7.67 -11.89
N TYR A 63 -7.84 8.15 -11.13
CA TYR A 63 -7.98 9.41 -10.40
C TYR A 63 -8.04 10.61 -11.33
N ALA A 64 -7.23 10.64 -12.38
CA ALA A 64 -7.28 11.70 -13.38
C ALA A 64 -8.65 11.72 -14.06
N ARG A 65 -9.13 10.59 -14.58
CA ARG A 65 -10.46 10.47 -15.19
C ARG A 65 -11.56 10.92 -14.23
N ALA A 66 -11.55 10.45 -12.98
CA ALA A 66 -12.52 10.88 -11.98
C ALA A 66 -12.45 12.38 -11.66
N ALA A 67 -11.25 12.98 -11.61
CA ALA A 67 -11.08 14.42 -11.39
C ALA A 67 -11.58 15.26 -12.58
N PHE A 68 -11.54 14.71 -13.79
CA PHE A 68 -12.09 15.33 -15.00
C PHE A 68 -13.57 15.01 -15.25
N GLY A 69 -14.24 14.30 -14.32
CA GLY A 69 -15.65 13.91 -14.47
C GLY A 69 -15.90 12.78 -15.47
N GLU A 70 -14.85 12.10 -15.91
CA GLU A 70 -14.91 10.99 -16.84
C GLU A 70 -14.94 9.65 -16.07
N GLY A 71 -16.03 8.90 -16.22
CA GLY A 71 -16.19 7.56 -15.65
C GLY A 71 -16.71 7.53 -14.20
N PRO A 72 -17.26 6.38 -13.75
CA PRO A 72 -17.80 6.25 -12.41
C PRO A 72 -16.69 6.29 -11.35
N TRP A 73 -16.76 7.21 -10.40
CA TRP A 73 -15.92 7.17 -9.21
C TRP A 73 -16.17 5.85 -8.47
N ARG A 74 -15.15 5.00 -8.35
CA ARG A 74 -15.20 3.79 -7.53
C ARG A 74 -14.16 3.89 -6.44
N ARG A 75 -14.57 3.61 -5.21
CA ARG A 75 -13.65 3.55 -4.09
C ARG A 75 -12.67 2.40 -4.32
N VAL A 76 -11.38 2.66 -4.13
CA VAL A 76 -10.36 1.61 -4.13
C VAL A 76 -10.72 0.61 -3.02
N GLY A 77 -11.14 -0.59 -3.39
CA GLY A 77 -11.58 -1.64 -2.47
C GLY A 77 -12.96 -2.24 -2.77
N ASP A 78 -13.80 -1.57 -3.56
CA ASP A 78 -15.15 -2.05 -3.92
C ASP A 78 -15.12 -3.06 -5.09
N ALA A 79 -14.08 -3.89 -5.18
CA ALA A 79 -14.06 -5.01 -6.12
C ALA A 79 -14.87 -6.18 -5.52
N ALA A 80 -16.18 -6.11 -5.68
CA ALA A 80 -17.09 -7.26 -5.80
C ALA A 80 -18.29 -6.84 -6.66
#